data_AF-L5P0F3-F1
#
_entry.id   AF-L5P0F3-F1
#
_cell.length_a   1.000
_cell.length_b   1.000
_cell.length_c   1.000
_cell.angle_alpha   90.00
_cell.angle_beta   90.00
_cell.angle_gamma   90.00
#
_symmetry.space_group_name_H-M   'P 1'
#
loop_
_entity.id
_entity.type
_entity.pdbx_description
1 polymer ?
#
loop_
_entity_poly.entity_id
_entity_poly.type
_entity_poly.pdbx_seq_one_letter_code
_entity_poly.pdbx_strand_id
1 'polypeptide(L)'
;TLGLENGAGSAIRDLLGDRLAAEAVVEGAATTNFLTTDEGRAAIRAAVDRLVDAGCDVVAPSCTGISSSGAIPDARADAPIPIVDPVVAMGAVATTAVAPPRPPRQ
;
A
#
# COMPACT_ATOMS: atom_id res chain seq x y z
N THR A 1 -6.36 6.27 -17.19
CA THR A 1 -6.13 5.30 -16.09
C THR A 1 -4.81 5.63 -15.42
N LEU A 2 -4.64 5.30 -14.14
CA LEU A 2 -3.46 5.68 -13.34
C LEU A 2 -2.23 4.77 -13.55
N GLY A 3 -2.26 3.84 -14.51
CA GLY A 3 -1.13 2.95 -14.83
C GLY A 3 -0.95 1.79 -13.84
N LEU A 4 -2.00 1.46 -13.09
CA LEU A 4 -2.03 0.43 -12.04
C LEU A 4 -3.13 -0.61 -12.27
N GLU A 5 -3.79 -0.54 -13.42
CA GLU A 5 -4.79 -1.51 -13.86
C GLU A 5 -4.24 -2.94 -14.01
N ASN A 6 -2.91 -3.09 -14.11
CA ASN A 6 -2.23 -4.38 -14.30
C ASN A 6 -1.50 -4.85 -13.04
N GLY A 7 -1.92 -4.40 -11.85
CA GLY A 7 -1.30 -4.77 -10.57
C GLY A 7 -0.17 -3.84 -10.13
N ALA A 8 0.81 -4.36 -9.40
CA ALA A 8 1.89 -3.54 -8.86
C ALA A 8 2.81 -3.02 -9.97
N GLY A 9 3.33 -1.80 -9.78
CA GLY A 9 4.36 -1.25 -10.67
C GLY A 9 5.66 -2.06 -10.61
N SER A 10 6.48 -1.98 -11.67
CA SER A 10 7.72 -2.78 -11.79
C SER A 10 8.65 -2.64 -10.59
N ALA A 11 8.79 -1.43 -10.02
CA ALA A 11 9.63 -1.21 -8.85
C ALA A 11 9.25 -2.07 -7.63
N ILE A 12 7.95 -2.30 -7.39
CA ILE A 12 7.49 -3.16 -6.29
C ILE A 12 7.73 -4.63 -6.62
N ARG A 13 7.45 -5.04 -7.87
CA ARG A 13 7.69 -6.41 -8.34
C ARG A 13 9.17 -6.78 -8.23
N ASP A 14 10.05 -5.90 -8.70
CA ASP A 14 11.50 -6.10 -8.67
C ASP A 14 12.05 -6.12 -7.24
N LEU A 15 11.53 -5.26 -6.36
CA LEU A 15 11.96 -5.19 -4.96
C LEU A 15 11.55 -6.44 -4.17
N LEU A 16 10.33 -6.92 -4.35
CA LEU A 16 9.79 -8.05 -3.58
C LEU A 16 10.18 -9.41 -4.18
N GLY A 17 10.34 -9.51 -5.50
CA GLY A 17 10.68 -10.75 -6.19
C GLY A 17 9.76 -11.90 -5.75
N ASP A 18 10.36 -13.02 -5.35
CA ASP A 18 9.64 -14.22 -4.88
C ASP A 18 8.83 -13.99 -3.59
N ARG A 19 8.98 -12.85 -2.90
CA ARG A 19 8.17 -12.46 -1.74
C ARG A 19 6.84 -11.80 -2.13
N LEU A 20 6.65 -11.43 -3.39
CA LEU A 20 5.37 -10.97 -3.89
C LEU A 20 4.42 -12.16 -4.06
N ALA A 21 3.71 -12.52 -3.00
CA ALA A 21 2.84 -13.69 -2.99
C ALA A 21 1.59 -13.54 -3.88
N ALA A 22 1.00 -12.35 -3.91
CA ALA A 22 -0.18 -12.05 -4.71
C ALA A 22 -0.29 -10.54 -5.00
N GLU A 23 -1.14 -10.20 -5.98
CA GLU A 23 -1.46 -8.83 -6.36
C GLU A 23 -2.98 -8.67 -6.46
N ALA A 24 -3.48 -7.48 -6.09
CA ALA A 24 -4.88 -7.11 -6.25
C ALA A 24 -4.97 -5.67 -6.72
N VAL A 25 -5.96 -5.39 -7.56
CA VAL A 25 -6.31 -4.04 -8.03
C VAL A 25 -7.61 -3.59 -7.37
N VAL A 26 -7.75 -2.28 -7.18
CA VAL A 26 -9.00 -1.68 -6.71
C VAL A 26 -9.94 -1.56 -7.91
N GLU A 27 -10.91 -2.46 -8.01
CA GLU A 27 -11.89 -2.47 -9.08
C GLU A 27 -12.69 -1.16 -9.11
N GLY A 28 -12.94 -0.63 -10.31
CA GLY A 28 -13.67 0.63 -10.52
C GLY A 28 -12.85 1.92 -10.32
N ALA A 29 -11.59 1.82 -9.86
CA ALA A 29 -10.74 2.98 -9.61
C ALA A 29 -10.14 3.61 -10.88
N ALA A 30 -10.98 4.24 -11.71
CA ALA A 30 -10.53 4.99 -12.88
C ALA A 30 -9.80 6.31 -12.52
N THR A 31 -10.12 6.89 -11.36
CA THR A 31 -9.54 8.13 -10.84
C THR A 31 -9.28 8.02 -9.33
N THR A 32 -8.35 8.80 -8.79
CA THR A 32 -8.09 8.84 -7.34
C THR A 32 -9.31 9.31 -6.53
N ASN A 33 -10.17 10.16 -7.12
CA ASN A 33 -11.39 10.64 -6.44
C ASN A 33 -12.35 9.50 -6.11
N PHE A 34 -12.40 8.45 -6.94
CA PHE A 34 -13.20 7.25 -6.65
C PHE A 34 -12.82 6.64 -5.30
N LEU A 35 -11.54 6.63 -4.95
CA LEU A 35 -11.05 6.06 -3.69
C LEU A 35 -11.57 6.77 -2.42
N THR A 36 -12.17 7.96 -2.58
CA THR A 36 -12.73 8.73 -1.46
C THR A 36 -14.21 8.42 -1.20
N THR A 37 -14.89 7.79 -2.16
CA THR A 37 -16.31 7.41 -2.06
C THR A 37 -16.48 6.14 -1.22
N ASP A 38 -17.69 5.90 -0.72
CA ASP A 38 -18.01 4.67 0.02
C ASP A 38 -17.80 3.42 -0.84
N GLU A 39 -18.15 3.49 -2.13
CA GLU A 39 -17.91 2.43 -3.11
C GLU A 39 -16.41 2.17 -3.28
N GLY A 40 -15.59 3.22 -3.39
CA GLY A 40 -14.15 3.09 -3.47
C GLY A 40 -13.52 2.50 -2.21
N ARG A 41 -13.99 2.89 -1.02
CA ARG A 41 -13.55 2.31 0.25
C ARG A 41 -13.90 0.82 0.34
N ALA A 42 -15.11 0.45 -0.07
CA ALA A 42 -15.52 -0.96 -0.14
C ALA A 42 -14.69 -1.75 -1.16
N ALA A 43 -14.35 -1.16 -2.31
CA ALA A 43 -13.49 -1.78 -3.31
C ALA A 43 -12.05 -1.97 -2.81
N ILE A 44 -11.51 -1.01 -2.06
CA ILE A 44 -10.20 -1.13 -1.39
C ILE A 44 -10.25 -2.28 -0.37
N ARG A 45 -11.30 -2.34 0.45
CA ARG A 45 -11.49 -3.44 1.41
C ARG A 45 -11.53 -4.79 0.71
N ALA A 46 -12.32 -4.93 -0.35
CA ALA A 46 -12.40 -6.16 -1.12
C ALA A 46 -11.03 -6.55 -1.74
N ALA A 47 -10.21 -5.58 -2.15
CA ALA A 47 -8.85 -5.86 -2.62
C ALA A 47 -7.93 -6.36 -1.49
N VAL A 48 -8.05 -5.80 -0.29
CA VAL A 48 -7.33 -6.28 0.90
C VAL A 48 -7.76 -7.70 1.27
N ASP A 49 -9.06 -7.98 1.29
CA ASP A 49 -9.59 -9.31 1.64
C ASP A 49 -9.08 -10.37 0.64
N ARG A 50 -9.00 -10.05 -0.66
CA ARG A 50 -8.40 -10.96 -1.67
C ARG A 50 -6.93 -11.27 -1.39
N LEU A 51 -6.16 -10.31 -0.88
CA LEU A 51 -4.75 -10.54 -0.52
C LEU A 51 -4.64 -11.39 0.75
N VAL A 52 -5.51 -11.18 1.73
CA VAL A 52 -5.61 -12.03 2.92
C VAL A 52 -5.94 -13.47 2.52
N ASP A 53 -6.96 -13.66 1.69
CA ASP A 53 -7.40 -14.98 1.21
C ASP A 53 -6.33 -15.69 0.38
N ALA A 54 -5.48 -14.92 -0.31
CA ALA A 54 -4.31 -15.45 -1.03
C ALA A 54 -3.14 -15.85 -0.12
N GLY A 55 -3.25 -15.63 1.20
CA GLY A 55 -2.24 -15.99 2.18
C GLY A 55 -1.13 -14.96 2.36
N CYS A 56 -1.35 -13.69 1.98
CA CYS A 56 -0.40 -12.62 2.26
C CYS A 56 -0.37 -12.28 3.75
N ASP A 57 0.84 -12.09 4.29
CA ASP A 57 1.03 -11.64 5.68
C ASP A 57 1.01 -10.11 5.84
N VAL A 58 1.17 -9.36 4.73
CA VAL A 58 1.27 -7.90 4.69
C VAL A 58 0.67 -7.38 3.39
N VAL A 59 -0.04 -6.25 3.45
CA VAL A 59 -0.46 -5.49 2.26
C VAL A 59 0.43 -4.26 2.08
N ALA A 60 0.98 -4.11 0.87
CA ALA A 60 1.77 -2.94 0.47
C ALA A 60 1.11 -2.26 -0.75
N PRO A 61 0.27 -1.23 -0.55
CA PRO A 61 -0.27 -0.41 -1.62
C PRO A 61 0.85 0.18 -2.49
N SER A 62 0.76 -0.03 -3.80
CA SER A 62 1.75 0.43 -4.78
C SER A 62 1.57 1.90 -5.20
N CYS A 63 0.56 2.59 -4.66
CA CYS A 63 0.19 3.95 -5.03
C CYS A 63 -0.01 4.85 -3.81
N THR A 64 0.60 6.04 -3.83
CA THR A 64 0.39 7.07 -2.81
C THR A 64 -1.03 7.66 -2.83
N GLY A 65 -1.77 7.45 -3.91
CA GLY A 65 -3.19 7.81 -4.04
C GLY A 65 -4.06 7.20 -2.94
N ILE A 66 -3.76 5.98 -2.51
CA ILE A 66 -4.46 5.28 -1.42
C ILE A 66 -4.17 5.96 -0.06
N SER A 67 -2.95 6.46 0.17
CA SER A 67 -2.64 7.25 1.37
C SER A 67 -3.41 8.57 1.36
N SER A 68 -3.36 9.31 0.24
CA SER A 68 -3.99 10.63 0.13
C SER A 68 -5.52 10.59 0.13
N SER A 69 -6.15 9.46 -0.20
CA SER A 69 -7.61 9.32 -0.14
C SER A 69 -8.14 9.18 1.29
N GLY A 70 -7.25 8.94 2.27
CA GLY A 70 -7.64 8.70 3.66
C GLY A 70 -8.25 7.32 3.90
N ALA A 71 -8.17 6.39 2.95
CA ALA A 71 -8.79 5.07 3.05
C ALA A 71 -7.97 4.06 3.89
N ILE A 72 -6.68 4.32 4.14
CA ILE A 72 -5.81 3.39 4.88
C ILE A 72 -6.25 3.20 6.33
N PRO A 73 -6.56 4.25 7.12
CA PRO A 73 -7.07 4.08 8.48
C PRO A 73 -8.33 3.21 8.54
N ASP A 74 -9.29 3.43 7.63
CA ASP A 74 -10.53 2.66 7.55
C ASP A 74 -10.24 1.19 7.21
N ALA A 75 -9.42 0.94 6.18
CA ALA A 75 -9.06 -0.42 5.78
C ALA A 75 -8.30 -1.17 6.87
N ARG A 76 -7.46 -0.48 7.66
CA ARG A 76 -6.70 -1.08 8.77
C ARG A 76 -7.57 -1.49 9.96
N ALA A 77 -8.68 -0.80 10.22
CA ALA A 77 -9.53 -1.08 11.37
C ALA A 77 -10.07 -2.52 11.35
N ASP A 78 -10.28 -3.06 10.14
CA ASP A 78 -10.93 -4.35 9.94
C ASP A 78 -10.02 -5.41 9.29
N ALA A 79 -8.80 -5.05 8.88
CA ALA A 79 -7.88 -5.98 8.23
C ALA A 79 -7.15 -6.84 9.28
N PRO A 80 -7.09 -8.17 9.11
CA PRO A 80 -6.37 -9.06 10.04
C PRO A 80 -4.85 -9.00 9.88
N ILE A 81 -4.35 -8.31 8.84
CA ILE A 81 -2.93 -8.18 8.51
C ILE A 81 -2.53 -6.71 8.39
N PRO A 82 -1.25 -6.36 8.66
CA PRO A 82 -0.78 -4.99 8.53
C PRO A 82 -0.85 -4.46 7.08
N ILE A 83 -1.28 -3.21 6.95
CA ILE A 83 -1.25 -2.46 5.69
C ILE A 83 -0.17 -1.38 5.81
N VAL A 84 0.87 -1.41 4.97
CA VAL A 84 1.95 -0.42 4.97
C VAL A 84 1.49 0.83 4.23
N ASP A 85 1.46 1.99 4.89
CA ASP A 85 1.16 3.25 4.20
C ASP A 85 2.40 3.68 3.38
N PRO A 86 2.32 3.79 2.04
CA PRO A 86 3.49 4.12 1.22
C PRO A 86 4.07 5.50 1.52
N VAL A 87 3.25 6.50 1.88
CA VAL A 87 3.73 7.85 2.23
C VAL A 87 4.49 7.81 3.56
N VAL A 88 3.95 7.12 4.56
CA VAL A 88 4.62 6.96 5.87
C VAL A 88 5.91 6.14 5.72
N ALA A 89 5.90 5.07 4.92
CA ALA A 89 7.08 4.25 4.66
C ALA A 89 8.20 5.06 4.00
N MET A 90 7.88 5.87 2.98
CA MET A 90 8.86 6.77 2.37
C MET A 90 9.42 7.78 3.37
N GLY A 91 8.56 8.37 4.22
CA GLY A 91 8.98 9.28 5.28
C GLY A 91 9.96 8.61 6.26
N ALA A 92 9.65 7.40 6.70
CA ALA A 92 10.52 6.62 7.58
C ALA A 92 11.89 6.36 6.92
N VAL A 93 11.90 5.90 5.67
CA VAL A 93 13.16 5.67 4.93
C VAL A 93 13.96 6.96 4.79
N ALA A 94 13.31 8.08 4.44
CA ALA A 94 13.97 9.37 4.33
C ALA A 94 14.69 9.76 5.62
N THR A 95 14.07 9.57 6.80
CA THR A 95 14.73 9.88 8.09
C THR A 95 15.99 9.05 8.33
N THR A 96 16.03 7.80 7.85
CA THR A 96 17.22 6.96 7.98
C THR A 96 18.34 7.37 7.02
N ALA A 97 17.99 7.83 5.82
CA ALA A 97 18.94 8.22 4.78
C ALA A 97 19.62 9.56 5.06
N VAL A 98 18.92 10.48 5.75
CA VAL A 98 19.43 11.84 6.03
C VAL A 98 19.84 12.04 7.49
N ALA A 99 19.75 11.00 8.33
CA ALA A 99 20.18 11.10 9.73
C ALA A 99 21.68 11.46 9.81
N PRO A 100 22.07 12.46 10.61
CA PRO A 100 23.48 12.76 10.82
C PRO A 100 24.19 11.54 11.42
N PRO A 101 25.50 11.36 11.15
CA PRO A 101 26.25 10.25 11.69
C PRO A 101 26.08 10.20 13.21
N ARG A 102 25.69 9.02 13.70
CA ARG A 102 25.42 8.82 15.13
C ARG A 102 26.74 9.05 15.89
N PRO A 103 26.77 9.86 16.97
CA PRO A 103 27.97 10.00 17.77
C PRO A 103 28.39 8.63 18.32
N PRO A 104 29.71 8.37 18.47
CA PRO A 104 30.19 7.11 19.01
C PRO A 104 29.55 6.86 20.38
N ARG A 105 29.14 5.61 20.63
CA ARG A 105 28.62 5.20 21.93
C ARG A 105 29.78 5.29 22.93
N GLN A 106 29.61 6.10 23.99
CA GLN A 106 30.48 6.08 25.17
C GLN A 106 30.23 4.82 25.99
#